data_AF-A0A1H7JNG4-F1
#
_entry.id   AF-A0A1H7JNG4-F1
#
_cell.length_a   1.000
_cell.length_b   1.000
_cell.length_c   1.000
_cell.angle_alpha   90.00
_cell.angle_beta   90.00
_cell.angle_gamma   90.00
#
_symmetry.space_group_name_H-M   'P 1'
#
loop_
_entity.id
_entity.type
_entity.pdbx_description
1 polymer ?
#
loop_
_entity_poly.entity_id
_entity_poly.type
_entity_poly.pdbx_seq_one_letter_code
_entity_poly.pdbx_strand_id
1 'polypeptide(L)'
;MTPISHRHVSGKITGTLMLAASLLLGSVALADAHEAEDSGKTWLPSLMTETPQEGFALAVTLSQKGVGTTQPDAEVRKEQRPEYAENPDSLIAASHVIATHFQTVAAANDYWRE
;
A
#
# COMPACT_ATOMS: atom_id res chain seq x y z
N MET A 1 -7.27 -8.23 -62.62
CA MET A 1 -6.84 -7.08 -63.44
C MET A 1 -6.82 -5.84 -62.57
N THR A 2 -5.64 -5.28 -62.29
CA THR A 2 -5.48 -3.88 -61.86
C THR A 2 -5.70 -2.95 -63.08
N PRO A 3 -5.96 -1.64 -62.87
CA PRO A 3 -4.80 -0.75 -62.86
C PRO A 3 -4.85 0.35 -61.79
N ILE A 4 -3.64 0.68 -61.35
CA ILE A 4 -3.23 1.87 -60.63
C ILE A 4 -3.21 3.04 -61.64
N SER A 5 -3.67 4.23 -61.25
CA SER A 5 -3.26 5.47 -61.91
C SER A 5 -3.07 6.59 -60.89
N HIS A 6 -1.82 6.99 -60.76
CA HIS A 6 -1.34 8.17 -60.05
C HIS A 6 -2.00 9.46 -60.58
N ARG A 7 -2.28 10.40 -59.67
CA ARG A 7 -2.21 11.83 -59.98
C ARG A 7 -1.34 12.53 -58.94
N HIS A 8 -0.35 13.24 -59.45
CA HIS A 8 0.61 14.08 -58.75
C HIS A 8 0.47 15.49 -59.33
N VAL A 9 0.18 16.50 -58.52
CA VAL A 9 0.45 17.94 -58.73
C VAL A 9 0.40 18.56 -57.32
N SER A 10 1.53 18.85 -56.65
CA SER A 10 2.44 20.00 -56.79
C SER A 10 1.83 21.35 -56.34
N GLY A 11 2.39 21.88 -55.26
CA GLY A 11 2.15 23.22 -54.74
C GLY A 11 3.16 23.53 -53.62
N LYS A 12 4.34 24.03 -53.98
CA LYS A 12 5.34 24.62 -53.08
C LYS A 12 5.23 26.14 -53.14
N ILE A 13 4.97 26.87 -52.05
CA ILE A 13 5.44 28.26 -51.78
C ILE A 13 5.33 28.51 -50.26
N THR A 14 6.43 28.46 -49.48
CA THR A 14 7.24 29.59 -48.96
C THR A 14 6.56 30.45 -47.88
N GLY A 15 7.17 30.57 -46.70
CA GLY A 15 6.84 31.67 -45.78
C GLY A 15 7.19 31.48 -44.29
N THR A 16 8.41 31.90 -43.93
CA THR A 16 8.70 32.74 -42.74
C THR A 16 8.64 32.14 -41.32
N LEU A 17 9.84 32.04 -40.77
CA LEU A 17 10.26 32.06 -39.36
C LEU A 17 9.45 33.05 -38.48
N MET A 18 8.80 32.57 -37.41
CA MET A 18 8.64 33.38 -36.20
C MET A 18 8.48 32.51 -34.94
N LEU A 19 9.38 32.74 -33.99
CA LEU A 19 9.41 32.17 -32.64
C LEU A 19 8.28 32.79 -31.80
N ALA A 20 7.43 31.97 -31.17
CA ALA A 20 6.53 32.41 -30.12
C ALA A 20 6.52 31.36 -28.99
N ALA A 21 7.28 31.64 -27.94
CA ALA A 21 7.17 30.98 -26.66
C ALA A 21 6.00 31.59 -25.89
N SER A 22 5.00 30.78 -25.54
CA SER A 22 4.00 31.12 -24.51
C SER A 22 3.51 29.84 -23.83
N LEU A 23 3.90 29.70 -22.56
CA LEU A 23 3.35 28.78 -21.57
C LEU A 23 1.83 28.99 -21.43
N LEU A 24 1.03 27.92 -21.53
CA LEU A 24 -0.21 27.78 -20.74
C LEU A 24 -0.46 26.30 -20.39
N LEU A 25 -0.18 25.99 -19.13
CA LEU A 25 -0.85 25.05 -18.23
C LEU A 25 -1.45 23.77 -18.84
N GLY A 26 -0.65 22.70 -18.87
CA GLY A 26 -1.15 21.32 -18.86
C GLY A 26 -0.98 20.75 -17.46
N SER A 27 -2.09 20.54 -16.76
CA SER A 27 -2.20 20.06 -15.39
C SER A 27 -1.36 18.79 -15.14
N VAL A 28 -0.30 18.90 -14.35
CA VAL A 28 0.29 17.76 -13.65
C VAL A 28 -0.77 17.26 -12.69
N ALA A 29 -1.42 16.15 -13.05
CA ALA A 29 -2.21 15.37 -12.12
C ALA A 29 -1.26 14.93 -10.99
N LEU A 30 -1.57 15.37 -9.76
CA LEU A 30 -0.94 14.89 -8.55
C LEU A 30 -1.15 13.37 -8.49
N ALA A 31 -0.11 12.62 -8.84
CA ALA A 31 0.13 11.36 -8.16
C ALA A 31 0.63 11.73 -6.76
N ASP A 32 -0.32 11.96 -5.85
CA ASP A 32 -0.03 11.94 -4.43
C ASP A 32 0.24 10.47 -4.08
N ALA A 33 1.46 10.03 -4.40
CA ALA A 33 2.06 8.93 -3.68
C ALA A 33 2.22 9.47 -2.26
N HIS A 34 1.20 9.23 -1.45
CA HIS A 34 1.28 9.38 -0.01
C HIS A 34 2.24 8.28 0.48
N GLU A 35 3.53 8.46 0.17
CA GLU A 35 4.61 7.83 0.91
C GLU A 35 4.38 8.23 2.36
N ALA A 36 4.03 7.23 3.16
CA ALA A 36 3.94 7.42 4.59
C ALA A 36 5.31 7.91 5.04
N GLU A 37 5.39 9.20 5.35
CA GLU A 37 6.50 9.85 6.05
C GLU A 37 6.95 8.95 7.20
N ASP A 38 8.06 8.22 7.01
CA ASP A 38 8.70 7.46 8.09
C ASP A 38 9.36 8.48 9.02
N SER A 39 8.60 8.91 10.02
CA SER A 39 9.06 9.84 11.04
C SER A 39 10.06 9.18 12.00
N GLY A 40 11.07 8.44 11.50
CA GLY A 40 12.23 7.91 12.22
C GLY A 40 11.96 7.19 13.55
N LYS A 41 10.71 6.81 13.81
CA LYS A 41 10.24 6.32 15.11
C LYS A 41 9.96 4.85 14.95
N THR A 42 10.75 4.04 15.65
CA THR A 42 10.58 2.58 15.68
C THR A 42 9.14 2.25 16.06
N TRP A 43 8.42 1.57 15.17
CA TRP A 43 6.99 1.26 15.36
C TRP A 43 6.74 0.25 16.49
N LEU A 44 7.74 -0.58 16.82
CA LEU A 44 7.72 -1.54 17.93
C LEU A 44 8.87 -1.25 18.91
N PRO A 45 8.74 -0.24 19.78
CA PRO A 45 9.81 0.15 20.69
C PRO A 45 10.00 -0.79 21.88
N SER A 46 8.96 -1.55 22.26
CA SER A 46 8.98 -2.46 23.41
C SER A 46 7.91 -3.54 23.29
N LEU A 47 8.10 -4.65 24.00
CA LEU A 47 7.07 -5.68 24.25
C LEU A 47 6.37 -5.50 25.61
N MET A 48 6.82 -4.55 26.43
CA MET A 48 6.26 -4.26 27.75
C MET A 48 4.94 -3.49 27.62
N THR A 49 3.95 -3.87 28.43
CA THR A 49 2.58 -3.33 28.47
C THR A 49 2.07 -3.36 29.91
N GLU A 50 1.29 -2.36 30.32
CA GLU A 50 0.88 -2.20 31.72
C GLU A 50 -0.16 -3.24 32.15
N THR A 51 -0.98 -3.70 31.20
CA THR A 51 -2.08 -4.64 31.49
C THR A 51 -2.16 -5.80 30.50
N PRO A 52 -2.78 -6.93 30.87
CA PRO A 52 -3.05 -8.03 29.93
C PRO A 52 -3.85 -7.60 28.71
N GLN A 53 -4.78 -6.65 28.86
CA GLN A 53 -5.59 -6.12 27.76
C GLN A 53 -4.73 -5.36 26.74
N GLU A 54 -3.80 -4.53 27.21
CA GLU A 54 -2.82 -3.87 26.34
C GLU A 54 -1.88 -4.87 25.68
N GLY A 55 -1.45 -5.89 26.42
CA GLY A 55 -0.65 -7.00 25.87
C GLY A 55 -1.36 -7.73 24.72
N PHE A 56 -2.67 -7.96 24.86
CA PHE A 56 -3.47 -8.56 23.79
C PHE A 56 -3.60 -7.61 22.58
N ALA A 57 -3.83 -6.32 22.82
CA ALA A 57 -3.87 -5.32 21.75
C ALA A 57 -2.53 -5.22 20.99
N LEU A 58 -1.40 -5.34 21.71
CA LEU A 58 -0.07 -5.42 21.10
C LEU A 58 0.07 -6.69 20.26
N ALA A 59 -0.36 -7.85 20.75
CA ALA A 59 -0.32 -9.10 20.00
C ALA A 59 -1.15 -9.06 18.68
N VAL A 60 -2.32 -8.41 18.72
CA VAL A 60 -3.11 -8.15 17.50
C VAL A 60 -2.32 -7.27 16.53
N THR A 61 -1.68 -6.21 17.02
CA THR A 61 -0.88 -5.30 16.20
C THR A 61 0.29 -6.04 15.55
N LEU A 62 1.02 -6.87 16.30
CA LEU A 62 2.12 -7.70 15.78
C LEU A 62 1.63 -8.62 14.64
N SER A 63 0.49 -9.28 14.85
CA SER A 63 -0.13 -10.17 13.86
C SER A 63 -0.46 -9.42 12.56
N GLN A 64 -1.07 -8.24 12.66
CA GLN A 64 -1.42 -7.41 11.50
C GLN A 64 -0.18 -6.85 10.78
N LYS A 65 0.85 -6.47 11.54
CA LYS A 65 2.12 -5.99 10.99
C LYS A 65 2.85 -7.09 10.22
N GLY A 66 2.79 -8.34 10.67
CA GLY A 66 3.29 -9.49 9.91
C GLY A 66 2.68 -9.56 8.51
N VAL A 67 1.35 -9.47 8.40
CA VAL A 67 0.66 -9.44 7.09
C VAL A 67 1.12 -8.24 6.26
N GLY A 68 1.14 -7.04 6.84
CA GLY A 68 1.59 -5.82 6.14
C GLY A 68 3.06 -5.85 5.70
N THR A 69 3.93 -6.56 6.42
CA THR A 69 5.33 -6.78 6.03
C THR A 69 5.44 -7.73 4.84
N THR A 70 4.64 -8.79 4.82
CA THR A 70 4.68 -9.80 3.74
C THR A 70 3.99 -9.32 2.45
N GLN A 71 2.93 -8.54 2.57
CA GLN A 71 2.22 -7.91 1.46
C GLN A 71 2.15 -6.41 1.75
N PRO A 72 3.06 -5.59 1.21
CA PRO A 72 3.13 -4.15 1.49
C PRO A 72 1.99 -3.34 0.84
N ASP A 73 1.42 -3.81 -0.28
CA ASP A 73 0.35 -3.11 -1.00
C ASP A 73 -0.97 -3.15 -0.20
N ALA A 74 -1.46 -1.97 0.18
CA ALA A 74 -2.68 -1.84 0.97
C ALA A 74 -3.95 -2.14 0.17
N GLU A 75 -3.98 -1.83 -1.13
CA GLU A 75 -5.15 -2.12 -1.96
C GLU A 75 -5.26 -3.62 -2.20
N VAL A 76 -4.14 -4.33 -2.42
CA VAL A 76 -4.15 -5.80 -2.51
C VAL A 76 -4.69 -6.44 -1.23
N ARG A 77 -4.27 -5.99 -0.04
CA ARG A 77 -4.79 -6.52 1.23
C ARG A 77 -6.30 -6.25 1.40
N LYS A 78 -6.77 -5.10 0.94
CA LYS A 78 -8.18 -4.71 0.99
C LYS A 78 -9.03 -5.54 0.04
N GLU A 79 -8.54 -5.79 -1.17
CA GLU A 79 -9.16 -6.68 -2.15
C GLU A 79 -9.26 -8.13 -1.65
N GLN A 80 -8.26 -8.59 -0.88
CA GLN A 80 -8.25 -9.94 -0.30
C GLN A 80 -9.11 -10.10 0.96
N ARG A 81 -9.47 -9.00 1.64
CA ARG A 81 -10.21 -9.05 2.92
C ARG A 81 -11.52 -9.86 2.89
N PRO A 82 -12.37 -9.77 1.85
CA PRO A 82 -13.60 -10.54 1.78
C PRO A 82 -13.38 -12.06 1.81
N GLU A 83 -12.25 -12.56 1.32
CA GLU A 83 -11.96 -14.00 1.25
C GLU A 83 -11.84 -14.66 2.63
N TYR A 84 -11.38 -13.90 3.63
CA TYR A 84 -11.12 -14.43 4.96
C TYR A 84 -11.99 -13.82 6.06
N ALA A 85 -12.62 -12.66 5.84
CA ALA A 85 -13.34 -11.92 6.89
C ALA A 85 -14.60 -12.65 7.40
N GLU A 86 -15.23 -13.47 6.56
CA GLU A 86 -16.44 -14.24 6.90
C GLU A 86 -16.19 -15.75 6.92
N ASN A 87 -14.94 -16.19 6.68
CA ASN A 87 -14.56 -17.60 6.64
C ASN A 87 -14.18 -18.10 8.06
N PRO A 88 -14.91 -19.07 8.65
CA PRO A 88 -14.66 -19.53 10.01
C PRO A 88 -13.24 -20.09 10.24
N ASP A 89 -12.72 -20.87 9.30
CA ASP A 89 -11.37 -21.45 9.41
C ASP A 89 -10.31 -20.36 9.41
N SER A 90 -10.51 -19.32 8.60
CA SER A 90 -9.62 -18.16 8.55
C SER A 90 -9.69 -17.32 9.82
N LEU A 91 -10.88 -17.14 10.40
CA LEU A 91 -11.04 -16.44 11.67
C LEU A 91 -10.37 -17.21 12.84
N ILE A 92 -10.48 -18.54 12.85
CA ILE A 92 -9.78 -19.41 13.81
C ILE A 92 -8.26 -19.31 13.60
N ALA A 93 -7.79 -19.35 12.36
CA ALA A 93 -6.36 -19.21 12.04
C ALA A 93 -5.81 -17.85 12.49
N ALA A 94 -6.51 -16.76 12.23
CA ALA A 94 -6.14 -15.42 12.70
C ALA A 94 -6.08 -15.36 14.24
N SER A 95 -7.06 -15.95 14.92
CA SER A 95 -7.07 -16.06 16.38
C SER A 95 -5.86 -16.83 16.92
N HIS A 96 -5.46 -17.92 16.25
CA HIS A 96 -4.29 -18.71 16.63
C HIS A 96 -2.96 -17.93 16.49
N VAL A 97 -2.81 -17.14 15.43
CA VAL A 97 -1.65 -16.26 15.26
C VAL A 97 -1.57 -15.23 16.39
N ILE A 98 -2.70 -14.60 16.72
CA ILE A 98 -2.79 -13.65 17.84
C ILE A 98 -2.43 -14.35 19.15
N ALA A 99 -2.94 -15.55 19.41
CA ALA A 99 -2.62 -16.32 20.62
C ALA A 99 -1.12 -16.61 20.75
N THR A 100 -0.44 -16.93 19.64
CA THR A 100 1.01 -17.18 19.61
C THR A 100 1.80 -15.90 19.95
N HIS A 101 1.42 -14.76 19.38
CA HIS A 101 2.03 -13.48 19.76
C HIS A 101 1.72 -13.09 21.20
N PHE A 102 0.49 -13.31 21.67
CA PHE A 102 0.10 -13.00 23.03
C PHE A 102 0.85 -13.85 24.05
N GLN A 103 1.12 -15.13 23.77
CA GLN A 103 2.00 -15.96 24.60
C GLN A 103 3.39 -15.32 24.76
N THR A 104 3.94 -14.78 23.67
CA THR A 104 5.25 -14.11 23.69
C THR A 104 5.20 -12.81 24.49
N VAL A 105 4.17 -11.97 24.26
CA VAL A 105 3.98 -10.71 24.98
C VAL A 105 3.75 -10.97 26.47
N ALA A 106 2.90 -11.94 26.83
CA ALA A 106 2.65 -12.31 28.23
C ALA A 106 3.93 -12.78 28.93
N ALA A 107 4.74 -13.60 28.27
CA ALA A 107 6.03 -14.03 28.81
C ALA A 107 7.01 -12.86 29.00
N ALA A 108 7.01 -11.88 28.09
CA ALA A 108 7.82 -10.68 28.24
C ALA A 108 7.39 -9.80 29.43
N ASN A 109 6.11 -9.85 29.81
CA ASN A 109 5.52 -9.06 30.90
C ASN A 109 5.39 -9.85 32.22
N ASP A 110 6.12 -10.96 32.36
CA ASP A 110 6.02 -11.89 33.51
C ASP A 110 4.56 -12.24 33.90
N TYR A 111 3.69 -12.36 32.89
CA TYR A 111 2.26 -12.63 33.05
C TYR A 111 1.49 -11.67 33.96
N TRP A 112 2.00 -10.45 34.20
CA TRP A 112 1.37 -9.44 35.07
C TRP A 112 1.04 -9.96 36.48
N ARG A 113 1.93 -10.76 37.08
CA ARG A 113 1.68 -11.48 38.36
C ARG A 113 1.69 -10.61 39.63
N GLU A 114 1.53 -9.30 39.51
CA GLU A 114 1.51 -8.36 40.66
C GLU A 114 0.14 -8.29 41.34
#